data_AF-A0A932PE77-F1
#
_entry.id   AF-A0A932PE77-F1
#
_cell.length_a   1.000
_cell.length_b   1.000
_cell.length_c   1.000
_cell.angle_alpha   90.00
_cell.angle_beta   90.00
_cell.angle_gamma   90.00
#
_symmetry.space_group_name_H-M   'P 1'
#
loop_
_entity.id
_entity.type
_entity.pdbx_description
1 polymer ?
#
loop_
_entity_poly.entity_id
_entity_poly.type
_entity_poly.pdbx_seq_one_letter_code
_entity_poly.pdbx_strand_id
1 'polypeptide(L)'
;MSRWLSFLALAIVVALGLVFALRGRFESSKAPEIAVFLDRSADNTWLDLRRCLEEHAGSQAVRQIASDEYEVPLGKSAAAVRFRRYAYRGVAGIRKQVRAFQETRFPVAVISPGNSIMTAALAESLQACAAAAPRLAASVSPKPADRVSPATASPSSGGGVPSGPTSDELPILLVTTATAVHVDSAKGTRLLELYPGRTLRFSRNNDYMARQVTHYVADIYKAGDPPRAPAQVILIKVSDDPFSQDLARAFRQDITRVFFGKLESNILEQKFRQLELTGLAPSLDKRLTPEEQHLRERMDEWLAAAADETPGRDTLVVLAMLTEPARRVLRALPPATHERALLLAGDTFAPYQPAASKHPAPWVTELPARLISFQHQFATPGEEPGHGTRPPLLWREIVSATLLSLEQLAAAGRPIRPQALFDELQQRRWEQGDVRERSLAFDTAGERVGDDYGYVLDLQPGPLAVLRVYTSGRAAGKRPVWEDTIPVPSGSLLDRL
;
A
#
# COMPACT_ATOMS: atom_id res chain seq x y z
N MET A 1 64.00 2.55 26.34
CA MET A 1 62.70 2.23 26.99
C MET A 1 61.51 2.97 26.38
N SER A 2 61.57 4.28 26.10
CA SER A 2 60.38 5.03 25.61
C SER A 2 59.74 4.49 24.32
N ARG A 3 60.55 4.08 23.33
CA ARG A 3 60.04 3.52 22.06
C ARG A 3 59.21 2.24 22.26
N TRP A 4 59.61 1.36 23.18
CA TRP A 4 58.90 0.11 23.47
C TRP A 4 57.54 0.35 24.12
N LEU A 5 57.44 1.36 25.00
CA LEU A 5 56.16 1.76 25.62
C LEU A 5 55.19 2.35 24.59
N SER A 6 55.68 3.14 23.62
CA SER A 6 54.85 3.67 22.53
C SER A 6 54.33 2.57 21.60
N PHE A 7 55.15 1.57 21.26
CA PHE A 7 54.71 0.42 20.47
C PHE A 7 53.65 -0.41 21.19
N LEU A 8 53.84 -0.67 22.49
CA LEU A 8 52.88 -1.41 23.30
C LEU A 8 51.54 -0.65 23.41
N ALA A 9 51.58 0.66 23.66
CA ALA A 9 50.38 1.49 23.72
C ALA A 9 49.62 1.50 22.38
N LEU A 10 50.33 1.63 21.24
CA LEU A 10 49.72 1.56 19.91
C LEU A 10 49.10 0.19 19.64
N ALA A 11 49.79 -0.90 19.99
CA ALA A 11 49.28 -2.26 19.83
C ALA A 11 48.02 -2.50 20.66
N ILE A 12 47.95 -1.98 21.89
CA ILE A 12 46.76 -2.05 22.74
C ILE A 12 45.60 -1.27 22.13
N VAL A 13 45.83 -0.05 21.64
CA VAL A 13 44.80 0.77 20.99
C VAL A 13 44.27 0.08 19.72
N VAL A 14 45.15 -0.48 18.90
CA VAL A 14 44.76 -1.24 17.70
C VAL A 14 43.98 -2.51 18.07
N ALA A 15 44.44 -3.27 19.06
CA ALA A 15 43.76 -4.48 19.52
C ALA A 15 42.38 -4.18 20.11
N LEU A 16 42.27 -3.13 20.94
CA LEU A 16 40.98 -2.68 21.45
C LEU A 16 40.08 -2.21 20.31
N GLY A 17 40.59 -1.43 19.36
CA GLY A 17 39.85 -1.02 18.16
C GLY A 17 39.33 -2.22 17.36
N LEU A 18 40.16 -3.26 17.19
CA LEU A 18 39.78 -4.49 16.49
C LEU A 18 38.72 -5.29 17.27
N VAL A 19 38.86 -5.41 18.59
CA VAL A 19 37.88 -6.08 19.46
C VAL A 19 36.55 -5.32 19.45
N PHE A 20 36.56 -3.99 19.51
CA PHE A 20 35.35 -3.17 19.40
C PHE A 20 34.71 -3.29 18.00
N ALA A 21 35.50 -3.31 16.93
CA ALA A 21 34.99 -3.51 15.57
C ALA A 21 34.40 -4.92 15.37
N LEU A 22 35.05 -5.96 15.88
CA LEU A 22 34.58 -7.35 15.82
C LEU A 22 33.35 -7.56 16.70
N ARG A 23 33.35 -7.03 17.93
CA ARG A 23 32.20 -7.08 18.84
C ARG A 23 31.00 -6.35 18.25
N GLY A 24 31.20 -5.18 17.65
CA GLY A 24 30.16 -4.45 16.92
C GLY A 24 29.59 -5.25 15.75
N ARG A 25 30.41 -6.03 15.02
CA ARG A 25 29.95 -6.94 13.96
C ARG A 25 29.19 -8.16 14.48
N PHE A 26 29.64 -8.76 15.58
CA PHE A 26 28.98 -9.93 16.17
C PHE A 26 27.69 -9.57 16.90
N GLU A 27 27.62 -8.42 17.58
CA GLU A 27 26.40 -7.95 18.22
C GLU A 27 25.37 -7.46 17.19
N SER A 28 25.80 -6.86 16.06
CA SER A 28 24.85 -6.50 15.00
C SER A 28 24.14 -7.72 14.40
N SER A 29 24.75 -8.92 14.41
CA SER A 29 24.12 -10.14 13.90
C SER A 29 22.84 -10.54 14.67
N LYS A 30 22.62 -10.00 15.88
CA LYS A 30 21.49 -10.37 16.74
C LYS A 30 20.27 -9.46 16.65
N ALA A 31 20.41 -8.25 16.08
CA ALA A 31 19.33 -7.29 16.01
C ALA A 31 18.08 -7.89 15.31
N PRO A 32 16.86 -7.68 15.84
CA PRO A 32 15.63 -8.05 15.14
C PRO A 32 15.60 -7.40 13.76
N GLU A 33 15.14 -8.16 12.76
CA GLU A 33 15.08 -7.71 11.37
C GLU A 33 13.65 -7.41 10.94
N ILE A 34 13.47 -6.32 10.18
CA ILE A 34 12.28 -6.00 9.41
C ILE A 34 12.65 -6.13 7.93
N ALA A 35 12.05 -7.09 7.25
CA ALA A 35 12.27 -7.31 5.83
C ALA A 35 11.35 -6.40 5.01
N VAL A 36 11.92 -5.62 4.08
CA VAL A 36 11.16 -4.69 3.23
C VAL A 36 11.22 -5.18 1.79
N PHE A 37 10.10 -5.68 1.27
CA PHE A 37 10.03 -6.13 -0.12
C PHE A 37 9.77 -4.95 -1.03
N LEU A 38 10.69 -4.67 -1.94
CA LEU A 38 10.60 -3.59 -2.92
C LEU A 38 11.01 -4.11 -4.30
N ASP A 39 10.37 -3.59 -5.35
CA ASP A 39 10.85 -3.81 -6.71
C ASP A 39 12.25 -3.19 -6.86
N ARG A 40 13.09 -3.74 -7.75
CA ARG A 40 14.42 -3.17 -8.03
C ARG A 40 14.34 -1.75 -8.58
N SER A 41 13.26 -1.41 -9.27
CA SER A 41 13.00 -0.06 -9.79
C SER A 41 12.55 0.92 -8.70
N ALA A 42 12.26 0.46 -7.48
CA ALA A 42 11.73 1.27 -6.39
C ALA A 42 12.84 1.88 -5.48
N ASP A 43 13.93 2.36 -6.08
CA ASP A 43 15.02 3.02 -5.33
C ASP A 43 14.51 4.26 -4.56
N ASN A 44 13.61 5.03 -5.17
CA ASN A 44 12.98 6.18 -4.51
C ASN A 44 12.19 5.75 -3.27
N THR A 45 11.48 4.62 -3.32
CA THR A 45 10.73 4.11 -2.17
C THR A 45 11.66 3.67 -1.04
N TRP A 46 12.84 3.13 -1.36
CA TRP A 46 13.84 2.82 -0.35
C TRP A 46 14.44 4.08 0.30
N LEU A 47 14.67 5.12 -0.49
CA LEU A 47 15.09 6.44 0.02
C LEU A 47 13.99 7.10 0.88
N ASP A 48 12.72 6.96 0.50
CA ASP A 48 11.59 7.44 1.29
C ASP A 48 11.51 6.72 2.64
N LEU A 49 11.70 5.40 2.66
CA LEU A 49 11.79 4.66 3.92
C LEU A 49 12.94 5.18 4.78
N ARG A 50 14.14 5.38 4.20
CA ARG A 50 15.28 5.95 4.93
C ARG A 50 14.93 7.30 5.56
N ARG A 51 14.29 8.20 4.81
CA ARG A 51 13.84 9.50 5.32
C ARG A 51 12.87 9.33 6.48
N CYS A 52 11.94 8.37 6.42
CA CYS A 52 11.05 8.07 7.55
C CYS A 52 11.82 7.62 8.79
N LEU A 53 12.84 6.77 8.61
CA LEU A 53 13.70 6.32 9.71
C LEU A 53 14.46 7.50 10.33
N GLU A 54 15.01 8.38 9.50
CA GLU A 54 15.76 9.57 9.93
C GLU A 54 14.85 10.60 10.61
N GLU A 55 13.61 10.79 10.14
CA GLU A 55 12.61 11.64 10.77
C GLU A 55 12.19 11.13 12.16
N HIS A 56 12.15 9.80 12.34
CA HIS A 56 11.76 9.17 13.61
C HIS A 56 12.91 9.16 14.62
N ALA A 57 14.06 8.62 14.24
CA ALA A 57 15.20 8.40 15.14
C ALA A 57 16.19 9.58 15.20
N GLY A 58 16.10 10.53 14.26
CA GLY A 58 17.10 11.57 14.02
C GLY A 58 18.15 11.10 13.01
N SER A 59 18.57 11.99 12.10
CA SER A 59 19.45 11.63 10.97
C SER A 59 20.79 11.02 11.37
N GLN A 60 21.35 11.42 12.52
CA GLN A 60 22.62 10.87 13.01
C GLN A 60 22.49 9.49 13.67
N ALA A 61 21.26 9.08 14.02
CA ALA A 61 21.00 7.81 14.69
C ALA A 61 20.84 6.65 13.70
N VAL A 62 20.39 6.91 12.47
CA VAL A 62 20.21 5.87 11.44
C VAL A 62 21.56 5.50 10.85
N ARG A 63 22.00 4.26 11.09
CA ARG A 63 23.27 3.74 10.59
C ARG A 63 23.05 2.93 9.32
N GLN A 64 23.63 3.35 8.21
CA GLN A 64 23.66 2.55 6.99
C GLN A 64 24.72 1.45 7.12
N ILE A 65 24.29 0.18 7.12
CA ILE A 65 25.17 -0.99 7.23
C ILE A 65 25.63 -1.44 5.83
N ALA A 66 24.72 -1.38 4.87
CA ALA A 66 24.94 -1.70 3.46
C ALA A 66 24.03 -0.84 2.56
N SER A 67 24.16 -0.95 1.24
CA SER A 67 23.24 -0.28 0.28
C SER A 67 21.76 -0.59 0.57
N ASP A 68 21.52 -1.83 1.01
CA ASP A 68 20.20 -2.41 1.20
C ASP A 68 19.85 -2.61 2.68
N GLU A 69 20.59 -1.98 3.60
CA GLU A 69 20.42 -2.23 5.03
C GLU A 69 20.64 -0.98 5.88
N TYR A 70 19.64 -0.70 6.70
CA TYR A 70 19.66 0.34 7.73
C TYR A 70 19.52 -0.28 9.10
N GLU A 71 20.17 0.30 10.09
CA GLU A 71 20.02 -0.05 11.49
C GLU A 71 19.61 1.19 12.27
N VAL A 72 18.60 1.04 13.14
CA VAL A 72 17.97 2.13 13.88
C VAL A 72 17.94 1.78 15.36
N PRO A 73 18.46 2.63 16.25
CA PRO A 73 18.38 2.41 17.69
C PRO A 73 16.93 2.54 18.18
N LEU A 74 16.56 1.75 19.20
CA LEU A 74 15.23 1.78 19.80
C LEU A 74 15.23 2.70 21.03
N GLY A 75 14.98 3.99 20.80
CA GLY A 75 14.93 5.01 21.84
C GLY A 75 16.26 5.15 22.58
N LYS A 76 16.23 5.12 23.92
CA LYS A 76 17.44 5.16 24.77
C LYS A 76 18.03 3.78 25.08
N SER A 77 17.41 2.71 24.60
CA SER A 77 17.91 1.34 24.81
C SER A 77 19.19 1.12 24.00
N ALA A 78 20.05 0.21 24.48
CA ALA A 78 21.17 -0.30 23.67
C ALA A 78 20.68 -1.22 22.52
N ALA A 79 19.39 -1.56 22.49
CA ALA A 79 18.78 -2.34 21.42
C ALA A 79 18.64 -1.52 20.12
N ALA A 80 18.79 -2.21 19.00
CA ALA A 80 18.55 -1.66 17.67
C ALA A 80 17.71 -2.64 16.84
N VAL A 81 17.07 -2.12 15.80
CA VAL A 81 16.35 -2.91 14.79
C VAL A 81 16.99 -2.69 13.42
N ARG A 82 17.04 -3.75 12.62
CA ARG A 82 17.56 -3.72 11.26
C ARG A 82 16.41 -3.69 10.26
N PHE A 83 16.45 -2.77 9.32
CA PHE A 83 15.63 -2.78 8.11
C PHE A 83 16.48 -3.26 6.94
N ARG A 84 16.05 -4.30 6.24
CA ARG A 84 16.75 -4.81 5.06
C ARG A 84 15.84 -4.85 3.85
N ARG A 85 16.33 -4.34 2.72
CA ARG A 85 15.65 -4.39 1.43
C ARG A 85 15.80 -5.75 0.78
N TYR A 86 14.66 -6.32 0.40
CA TYR A 86 14.55 -7.58 -0.32
C TYR A 86 13.99 -7.31 -1.72
N ALA A 87 14.92 -7.18 -2.68
CA ALA A 87 14.56 -7.03 -4.08
C ALA A 87 13.90 -8.31 -4.60
N TYR A 88 12.68 -8.22 -5.13
CA TYR A 88 11.98 -9.34 -5.75
C TYR A 88 11.91 -9.21 -7.28
N ARG A 89 11.58 -10.33 -7.94
CA ARG A 89 11.31 -10.43 -9.38
C ARG A 89 10.07 -11.29 -9.57
N GLY A 90 8.90 -10.66 -9.43
CA GLY A 90 7.60 -11.35 -9.47
C GLY A 90 7.40 -12.39 -8.34
N VAL A 91 6.34 -13.18 -8.49
CA VAL A 91 5.88 -14.19 -7.51
C VAL A 91 6.97 -15.22 -7.16
N ALA A 92 7.71 -15.70 -8.17
CA ALA A 92 8.75 -16.70 -7.95
C ALA A 92 9.91 -16.17 -7.08
N GLY A 93 10.29 -14.90 -7.27
CA GLY A 93 11.29 -14.23 -6.45
C GLY A 93 10.87 -14.12 -4.99
N ILE A 94 9.60 -13.77 -4.73
CA ILE A 94 9.03 -13.69 -3.39
C ILE A 94 9.07 -15.06 -2.71
N ARG A 95 8.54 -16.10 -3.37
CA ARG A 95 8.55 -17.48 -2.86
C ARG A 95 9.95 -18.00 -2.59
N LYS A 96 10.94 -17.60 -3.40
CA LYS A 96 12.35 -17.94 -3.17
C LYS A 96 12.87 -17.26 -1.90
N GLN A 97 12.60 -15.97 -1.72
CA GLN A 97 13.09 -15.27 -0.54
C GLN A 97 12.46 -15.73 0.77
N VAL A 98 11.15 -16.00 0.77
CA VAL A 98 10.49 -16.53 1.97
C VAL A 98 11.05 -17.89 2.38
N ARG A 99 11.40 -18.75 1.41
CA ARG A 99 12.09 -20.02 1.70
C ARG A 99 13.47 -19.80 2.32
N ALA A 100 14.23 -18.80 1.88
CA ALA A 100 15.54 -18.50 2.47
C ALA A 100 15.43 -18.05 3.95
N PHE A 101 14.30 -17.49 4.39
CA PHE A 101 14.06 -17.20 5.80
C PHE A 101 13.98 -18.47 6.66
N GLN A 102 13.52 -19.60 6.11
CA GLN A 102 13.46 -20.88 6.82
C GLN A 102 14.85 -21.44 7.12
N GLU A 103 15.83 -21.14 6.27
CA GLU A 103 17.21 -21.64 6.40
C GLU A 103 18.07 -20.81 7.35
N THR A 104 17.66 -19.56 7.61
CA THR A 104 18.46 -18.58 8.35
C THR A 104 17.78 -18.18 9.65
N ARG A 105 16.85 -17.23 9.57
CA ARG A 105 16.01 -16.76 10.66
C ARG A 105 14.87 -15.95 10.05
N PHE A 106 13.68 -16.09 10.61
CA PHE A 106 12.57 -15.22 10.22
C PHE A 106 12.77 -13.78 10.73
N PRO A 107 12.44 -12.77 9.89
CA PRO A 107 12.34 -11.41 10.38
C PRO A 107 11.18 -11.30 11.40
N VAL A 108 11.16 -10.23 12.18
CA VAL A 108 10.06 -9.93 13.12
C VAL A 108 8.82 -9.47 12.35
N ALA A 109 9.03 -8.69 11.29
CA ALA A 109 7.97 -8.21 10.40
C ALA A 109 8.45 -8.20 8.95
N VAL A 110 7.49 -8.28 8.03
CA VAL A 110 7.70 -8.11 6.60
C VAL A 110 6.80 -6.98 6.09
N ILE A 111 7.39 -5.99 5.43
CA ILE A 111 6.66 -4.93 4.73
C ILE A 111 6.43 -5.34 3.28
N SER A 112 5.16 -5.29 2.85
CA SER A 112 4.72 -5.83 1.57
C SER A 112 5.19 -5.02 0.35
N PRO A 113 5.28 -5.66 -0.84
CA PRO A 113 5.71 -5.05 -2.11
C PRO A 113 4.74 -4.05 -2.76
N GLY A 114 3.66 -3.67 -2.08
CA GLY A 114 2.72 -2.64 -2.56
C GLY A 114 1.80 -3.04 -3.72
N ASN A 115 1.94 -4.26 -4.25
CA ASN A 115 1.08 -4.84 -5.27
C ASN A 115 0.27 -6.01 -4.69
N SER A 116 -1.02 -6.09 -5.00
CA SER A 116 -1.93 -7.09 -4.43
C SER A 116 -1.56 -8.54 -4.77
N ILE A 117 -1.14 -8.84 -6.01
CA ILE A 117 -0.71 -10.18 -6.42
C ILE A 117 0.57 -10.57 -5.67
N MET A 118 1.54 -9.67 -5.63
CA MET A 118 2.80 -9.90 -4.95
C MET A 118 2.61 -10.07 -3.44
N THR A 119 1.70 -9.30 -2.85
CA THR A 119 1.35 -9.38 -1.43
C THR A 119 0.62 -10.68 -1.11
N ALA A 120 -0.29 -11.13 -1.97
CA ALA A 120 -0.94 -12.43 -1.84
C ALA A 120 0.08 -13.57 -1.89
N ALA A 121 0.98 -13.56 -2.88
CA ALA A 121 2.05 -14.54 -2.98
C ALA A 121 2.96 -14.57 -1.74
N LEU A 122 3.25 -13.40 -1.16
CA LEU A 122 4.01 -13.29 0.07
C LEU A 122 3.24 -13.90 1.25
N ALA A 123 1.97 -13.55 1.43
CA ALA A 123 1.10 -14.07 2.49
C ALA A 123 0.98 -15.61 2.42
N GLU A 124 0.67 -16.15 1.23
CA GLU A 124 0.62 -17.60 0.98
C GLU A 124 1.93 -18.30 1.33
N SER A 125 3.07 -17.69 0.96
CA SER A 125 4.39 -18.27 1.23
C SER A 125 4.69 -18.31 2.72
N LEU A 126 4.33 -17.25 3.46
CA LEU A 126 4.47 -17.20 4.91
C LEU A 126 3.55 -18.22 5.60
N GLN A 127 2.31 -18.33 5.14
CA GLN A 127 1.35 -19.31 5.64
C GLN A 127 1.80 -20.75 5.37
N ALA A 128 2.39 -21.03 4.21
CA ALA A 128 2.96 -22.34 3.90
C ALA A 128 4.12 -22.70 4.84
N CYS A 129 4.96 -21.71 5.21
CA CYS A 129 6.00 -21.91 6.23
C CYS A 129 5.38 -22.27 7.59
N ALA A 130 4.30 -21.60 7.97
CA ALA A 130 3.56 -21.87 9.20
C ALA A 130 3.04 -23.31 9.27
N ALA A 131 2.45 -23.78 8.18
CA ALA A 131 1.88 -25.12 8.09
C ALA A 131 2.95 -26.23 8.09
N ALA A 132 4.17 -25.94 7.65
CA ALA A 132 5.27 -26.90 7.59
C ALA A 132 5.97 -27.11 8.95
N ALA A 133 5.93 -26.11 9.84
CA ALA A 133 6.65 -26.13 11.12
C ALA A 133 6.35 -27.34 12.03
N PRO A 134 5.09 -27.76 12.24
CA PRO A 134 4.78 -28.90 13.11
C PRO A 134 5.28 -30.25 12.55
N ARG A 135 5.34 -30.39 11.22
CA ARG A 135 5.74 -31.63 10.56
C ARG A 135 7.25 -31.90 10.69
N LEU A 136 8.05 -30.83 10.65
CA LEU A 136 9.49 -30.91 10.89
C LEU A 136 9.80 -31.33 12.33
N ALA A 137 9.01 -30.89 13.32
CA ALA A 137 9.16 -31.31 14.71
C ALA A 137 8.80 -32.80 14.91
N ALA A 138 7.78 -33.32 14.21
CA ALA A 138 7.34 -34.71 14.35
C ALA A 138 8.23 -35.72 13.61
N SER A 139 8.84 -35.35 12.48
CA SER A 139 9.73 -36.23 11.71
C SER A 139 11.07 -36.51 12.39
N VAL A 140 11.38 -35.80 13.47
CA VAL A 140 12.56 -36.02 14.33
C VAL A 140 12.16 -36.88 15.54
N SER A 141 11.25 -37.84 15.35
CA SER A 141 11.01 -38.84 16.39
C SER A 141 12.32 -39.56 16.67
N PRO A 142 12.74 -39.67 17.95
CA PRO A 142 13.97 -40.36 18.28
C PRO A 142 13.88 -41.78 17.77
N LYS A 143 14.90 -42.19 16.98
CA LYS A 143 15.07 -43.59 16.55
C LYS A 143 14.85 -44.48 17.79
N PRO A 144 13.93 -45.45 17.76
CA PRO A 144 13.66 -46.28 18.93
C PRO A 144 14.98 -46.87 19.38
N ALA A 145 15.36 -46.56 20.61
CA ALA A 145 16.62 -47.01 21.18
C ALA A 145 16.62 -48.54 21.14
N ASP A 146 17.49 -49.11 20.29
CA ASP A 146 17.88 -50.50 20.44
C ASP A 146 18.42 -50.65 21.87
N ARG A 147 17.77 -51.54 22.63
CA ARG A 147 18.20 -51.95 23.97
C ARG A 147 19.65 -52.42 23.89
N VAL A 148 20.59 -51.58 24.33
CA VAL A 148 21.97 -52.00 24.59
C VAL A 148 22.39 -51.56 25.99
N SER A 149 22.92 -52.55 26.71
CA SER A 149 23.38 -52.62 28.09
C SER A 149 24.29 -51.47 28.58
N PRO A 150 24.43 -51.32 29.91
CA PRO A 150 25.16 -50.20 30.51
C PRO A 150 26.67 -50.45 30.49
N ALA A 151 27.42 -49.59 29.80
CA ALA A 151 28.85 -49.40 30.05
C ALA A 151 29.27 -47.97 29.68
N THR A 152 29.69 -47.24 30.72
CA THR A 152 30.55 -46.05 30.79
C THR A 152 31.16 -45.52 29.48
N ALA A 153 30.71 -44.33 29.03
CA ALA A 153 31.53 -43.35 28.31
C ALA A 153 30.90 -41.93 28.34
N SER A 154 31.78 -40.94 28.52
CA SER A 154 31.61 -39.48 28.68
C SER A 154 31.08 -38.73 27.43
N PRO A 155 30.78 -37.41 27.51
CA PRO A 155 29.55 -36.84 26.95
C PRO A 155 29.62 -36.42 25.49
N SER A 156 28.43 -36.51 24.91
CA SER A 156 27.99 -36.18 23.56
C SER A 156 28.11 -34.70 23.19
N SER A 157 28.78 -34.40 22.08
CA SER A 157 28.45 -33.27 21.23
C SER A 157 27.19 -33.62 20.41
N GLY A 158 26.03 -33.47 21.05
CA GLY A 158 24.73 -33.66 20.39
C GLY A 158 24.50 -32.57 19.35
N GLY A 159 24.58 -32.93 18.07
CA GLY A 159 24.05 -32.13 16.98
C GLY A 159 22.53 -32.07 17.10
N GLY A 160 22.04 -31.07 17.82
CA GLY A 160 20.61 -30.81 17.95
C GLY A 160 20.00 -30.54 16.57
N VAL A 161 19.07 -31.38 16.16
CA VAL A 161 18.29 -31.12 14.94
C VAL A 161 17.48 -29.84 15.18
N PRO A 162 17.53 -28.85 14.28
CA PRO A 162 16.82 -27.59 14.46
C PRO A 162 15.31 -27.87 14.55
N SER A 163 14.73 -27.60 15.72
CA SER A 163 13.27 -27.52 15.88
C SER A 163 12.77 -26.41 14.96
N GLY A 164 11.81 -26.72 14.09
CA GLY A 164 11.18 -25.72 13.22
C GLY A 164 10.59 -24.56 14.01
N PRO A 165 10.36 -23.41 13.37
CA PRO A 165 9.85 -22.21 14.05
C PRO A 165 8.46 -22.45 14.62
N THR A 166 8.23 -22.04 15.86
CA THR A 166 6.86 -22.00 16.43
C THR A 166 6.01 -20.95 15.72
N SER A 167 4.67 -21.03 15.84
CA SER A 167 3.79 -20.03 15.21
C SER A 167 4.19 -18.61 15.60
N ASP A 168 4.55 -18.39 16.88
CA ASP A 168 4.95 -17.10 17.44
C ASP A 168 6.23 -16.50 16.84
N GLU A 169 7.05 -17.33 16.19
CA GLU A 169 8.31 -16.94 15.55
C GLU A 169 8.15 -16.57 14.08
N LEU A 170 6.97 -16.74 13.50
CA LEU A 170 6.69 -16.34 12.13
C LEU A 170 6.42 -14.83 12.05
N PRO A 171 6.94 -14.15 11.02
CA PRO A 171 6.85 -12.70 10.90
C PRO A 171 5.40 -12.24 10.80
N ILE A 172 5.13 -11.01 11.21
CA ILE A 172 3.89 -10.33 10.82
C ILE A 172 4.02 -9.72 9.41
N LEU A 173 2.91 -9.61 8.70
CA LEU A 173 2.83 -8.98 7.39
C LEU A 173 2.20 -7.58 7.51
N LEU A 174 2.98 -6.55 7.21
CA LEU A 174 2.56 -5.15 7.17
C LEU A 174 2.24 -4.76 5.72
N VAL A 175 0.95 -4.69 5.40
CA VAL A 175 0.47 -4.39 4.05
C VAL A 175 0.47 -2.88 3.81
N THR A 176 1.23 -2.47 2.80
CA THR A 176 1.39 -1.10 2.33
C THR A 176 0.26 -0.75 1.37
N THR A 177 0.49 -0.73 0.06
CA THR A 177 -0.45 -0.22 -0.96
C THR A 177 -1.24 -1.32 -1.68
N ALA A 178 -1.25 -2.56 -1.19
CA ALA A 178 -2.13 -3.60 -1.72
C ALA A 178 -3.57 -3.39 -1.24
N THR A 179 -4.35 -2.65 -2.03
CA THR A 179 -5.71 -2.23 -1.68
C THR A 179 -6.79 -3.26 -2.01
N ALA A 180 -6.47 -4.29 -2.80
CA ALA A 180 -7.46 -5.31 -3.16
C ALA A 180 -7.95 -6.03 -1.90
N VAL A 181 -9.27 -6.13 -1.75
CA VAL A 181 -9.89 -6.95 -0.71
C VAL A 181 -9.80 -8.41 -1.13
N HIS A 182 -10.12 -8.72 -2.39
CA HIS A 182 -10.10 -10.07 -2.94
C HIS A 182 -8.99 -10.19 -4.00
N VAL A 183 -8.22 -11.27 -3.94
CA VAL A 183 -7.05 -11.48 -4.81
C VAL A 183 -7.15 -12.68 -5.75
N ASP A 184 -8.17 -13.51 -5.57
CA ASP A 184 -8.54 -14.59 -6.50
C ASP A 184 -10.00 -14.36 -6.96
N SER A 185 -10.20 -14.18 -8.26
CA SER A 185 -11.53 -13.96 -8.86
C SER A 185 -12.41 -15.21 -8.83
N ALA A 186 -11.83 -16.41 -8.76
CA ALA A 186 -12.57 -17.67 -8.80
C ALA A 186 -13.03 -18.13 -7.40
N LYS A 187 -12.24 -17.86 -6.36
CA LYS A 187 -12.55 -18.27 -4.98
C LYS A 187 -12.91 -17.13 -4.03
N GLY A 188 -12.66 -15.88 -4.42
CA GLY A 188 -13.01 -14.72 -3.60
C GLY A 188 -12.30 -14.73 -2.24
N THR A 189 -11.07 -15.24 -2.14
CA THR A 189 -10.34 -15.23 -0.87
C THR A 189 -9.92 -13.80 -0.53
N ARG A 190 -10.18 -13.37 0.71
CA ARG A 190 -9.76 -12.04 1.16
C ARG A 190 -8.27 -12.01 1.42
N LEU A 191 -7.59 -10.92 1.05
CA LEU A 191 -6.14 -10.77 1.20
C LEU A 191 -5.68 -11.02 2.65
N LEU A 192 -6.41 -10.47 3.63
CA LEU A 192 -6.07 -10.62 5.06
C LEU A 192 -6.30 -12.05 5.59
N GLU A 193 -7.10 -12.86 4.90
CA GLU A 193 -7.36 -14.26 5.28
C GLU A 193 -6.27 -15.22 4.76
N LEU A 194 -5.40 -14.77 3.86
CA LEU A 194 -4.29 -15.59 3.37
C LEU A 194 -3.22 -15.86 4.44
N TYR A 195 -3.10 -14.96 5.42
CA TYR A 195 -2.19 -15.09 6.55
C TYR A 195 -2.86 -14.56 7.84
N PRO A 196 -3.83 -15.34 8.36
CA PRO A 196 -4.78 -14.86 9.36
C PRO A 196 -4.10 -14.58 10.70
N GLY A 197 -4.57 -13.54 11.40
CA GLY A 197 -4.07 -13.16 12.73
C GLY A 197 -2.62 -12.68 12.74
N ARG A 198 -2.01 -12.42 11.57
CA ARG A 198 -0.63 -11.94 11.43
C ARG A 198 -0.47 -10.87 10.34
N THR A 199 -1.56 -10.41 9.76
CA THR A 199 -1.55 -9.41 8.69
C THR A 199 -2.20 -8.13 9.18
N LEU A 200 -1.56 -6.98 8.97
CA LEU A 200 -2.09 -5.66 9.27
C LEU A 200 -2.02 -4.79 8.01
N ARG A 201 -3.15 -4.26 7.55
CA ARG A 201 -3.21 -3.38 6.37
C ARG A 201 -3.31 -1.92 6.77
N PHE A 202 -2.28 -1.15 6.41
CA PHE A 202 -2.17 0.27 6.72
C PHE A 202 -2.88 1.17 5.70
N SER A 203 -2.98 0.74 4.44
CA SER A 203 -3.74 1.46 3.40
C SER A 203 -5.24 1.20 3.49
N ARG A 204 -6.02 1.96 2.70
CA ARG A 204 -7.43 1.66 2.49
C ARG A 204 -7.63 0.66 1.39
N ASN A 205 -8.73 -0.05 1.53
CA ASN A 205 -9.13 -1.05 0.57
C ASN A 205 -10.05 -0.48 -0.50
N ASN A 206 -10.19 -1.23 -1.59
CA ASN A 206 -11.02 -0.84 -2.72
C ASN A 206 -12.48 -0.60 -2.33
N ASP A 207 -13.02 -1.38 -1.38
CA ASP A 207 -14.39 -1.20 -0.86
C ASP A 207 -14.56 0.20 -0.22
N TYR A 208 -13.61 0.62 0.60
CA TYR A 208 -13.61 1.95 1.22
C TYR A 208 -13.50 3.05 0.16
N MET A 209 -12.57 2.91 -0.79
CA MET A 209 -12.36 3.91 -1.84
C MET A 209 -13.62 4.11 -2.70
N ALA A 210 -14.20 3.01 -3.18
CA ALA A 210 -15.44 3.03 -3.96
C ALA A 210 -16.58 3.67 -3.16
N ARG A 211 -16.68 3.35 -1.86
CA ARG A 211 -17.70 3.93 -0.98
C ARG A 211 -17.56 5.43 -0.83
N GLN A 212 -16.36 5.93 -0.54
CA GLN A 212 -16.14 7.37 -0.35
C GLN A 212 -16.51 8.16 -1.61
N VAL A 213 -16.08 7.69 -2.79
CA VAL A 213 -16.39 8.33 -4.07
C VAL A 213 -17.89 8.25 -4.38
N THR A 214 -18.50 7.08 -4.24
CA THR A 214 -19.93 6.88 -4.54
C THR A 214 -20.82 7.74 -3.64
N HIS A 215 -20.52 7.80 -2.34
CA HIS A 215 -21.29 8.62 -1.40
C HIS A 215 -21.11 10.10 -1.68
N TYR A 216 -19.90 10.55 -2.02
CA TYR A 216 -19.65 11.94 -2.45
C TYR A 216 -20.48 12.34 -3.68
N VAL A 217 -20.58 11.44 -4.68
CA VAL A 217 -21.41 11.68 -5.87
C VAL A 217 -22.89 11.72 -5.52
N ALA A 218 -23.36 10.81 -4.66
CA ALA A 218 -24.76 10.79 -4.23
C ALA A 218 -25.15 12.07 -3.49
N ASP A 219 -24.21 12.60 -2.74
CA ASP A 219 -24.29 13.87 -2.04
C ASP A 219 -24.43 15.06 -3.01
N ILE A 220 -23.66 15.08 -4.12
CA ILE A 220 -23.86 16.05 -5.21
C ILE A 220 -25.26 15.94 -5.81
N TYR A 221 -25.71 14.72 -6.11
CA TYR A 221 -27.00 14.49 -6.74
C TYR A 221 -28.20 14.82 -5.86
N LYS A 222 -28.09 14.61 -4.54
CA LYS A 222 -29.11 15.02 -3.56
C LYS A 222 -29.20 16.55 -3.40
N ALA A 223 -28.08 17.25 -3.57
CA ALA A 223 -28.04 18.70 -3.47
C ALA A 223 -28.63 19.40 -4.71
N GLY A 224 -28.77 18.69 -5.83
CA GLY A 224 -29.47 19.20 -7.02
C GLY A 224 -30.98 19.29 -6.82
N ASP A 225 -31.62 20.26 -7.48
CA ASP A 225 -33.08 20.41 -7.51
C ASP A 225 -33.61 20.18 -8.95
N PRO A 226 -34.38 19.11 -9.22
CA PRO A 226 -34.74 18.02 -8.31
C PRO A 226 -33.56 17.06 -8.06
N PRO A 227 -33.56 16.30 -6.96
CA PRO A 227 -32.61 15.22 -6.74
C PRO A 227 -32.63 14.22 -7.90
N ARG A 228 -31.45 13.82 -8.39
CA ARG A 228 -31.33 12.92 -9.55
C ARG A 228 -30.59 11.63 -9.22
N ALA A 229 -30.80 10.63 -10.05
CA ALA A 229 -30.01 9.41 -10.09
C ALA A 229 -29.30 9.35 -11.45
N PRO A 230 -28.16 8.65 -11.55
CA PRO A 230 -27.49 8.51 -12.82
C PRO A 230 -28.36 7.77 -13.83
N ALA A 231 -28.24 8.13 -15.10
CA ALA A 231 -28.92 7.48 -16.22
C ALA A 231 -28.55 5.99 -16.31
N GLN A 232 -27.24 5.77 -16.31
CA GLN A 232 -26.56 4.49 -16.44
C GLN A 232 -25.16 4.58 -15.82
N VAL A 233 -24.50 3.43 -15.74
CA VAL A 233 -23.12 3.30 -15.28
C VAL A 233 -22.32 2.51 -16.31
N ILE A 234 -21.18 3.04 -16.72
CA ILE A 234 -20.20 2.35 -17.55
C ILE A 234 -19.00 2.00 -16.67
N LEU A 235 -18.79 0.70 -16.41
CA LEU A 235 -17.64 0.19 -15.66
C LEU A 235 -16.52 -0.21 -16.62
N ILE A 236 -15.38 0.46 -16.54
CA ILE A 236 -14.19 0.11 -17.32
C ILE A 236 -13.16 -0.54 -16.39
N LYS A 237 -12.74 -1.77 -16.71
CA LYS A 237 -11.79 -2.54 -15.92
C LYS A 237 -10.78 -3.30 -16.79
N VAL A 238 -9.66 -3.68 -16.20
CA VAL A 238 -8.60 -4.50 -16.78
C VAL A 238 -8.78 -5.94 -16.28
N SER A 239 -9.03 -6.86 -17.21
CA SER A 239 -9.41 -8.25 -16.94
C SER A 239 -8.35 -9.04 -16.16
N ASP A 240 -7.07 -8.78 -16.42
CA ASP A 240 -5.91 -9.47 -15.87
C ASP A 240 -5.31 -8.79 -14.63
N ASP A 241 -5.93 -7.72 -14.12
CA ASP A 241 -5.49 -7.02 -12.92
C ASP A 241 -6.46 -7.22 -11.74
N PRO A 242 -6.07 -7.95 -10.67
CA PRO A 242 -6.91 -8.15 -9.49
C PRO A 242 -7.28 -6.87 -8.76
N PHE A 243 -6.41 -5.84 -8.78
CA PHE A 243 -6.77 -4.52 -8.25
C PHE A 243 -7.99 -3.97 -9.00
N SER A 244 -7.93 -4.00 -10.33
CA SER A 244 -9.00 -3.52 -11.20
C SER A 244 -10.31 -4.29 -11.01
N GLN A 245 -10.25 -5.62 -10.98
CA GLN A 245 -11.42 -6.47 -10.77
C GLN A 245 -12.11 -6.18 -9.43
N ASP A 246 -11.32 -6.12 -8.36
CA ASP A 246 -11.84 -5.90 -7.01
C ASP A 246 -12.41 -4.48 -6.85
N LEU A 247 -11.78 -3.46 -7.43
CA LEU A 247 -12.28 -2.09 -7.44
C LEU A 247 -13.57 -1.94 -8.27
N ALA A 248 -13.66 -2.59 -9.43
CA ALA A 248 -14.88 -2.60 -10.24
C ALA A 248 -16.06 -3.25 -9.49
N ARG A 249 -15.79 -4.38 -8.81
CA ARG A 249 -16.76 -5.04 -7.92
C ARG A 249 -17.23 -4.10 -6.82
N ALA A 250 -16.30 -3.43 -6.13
CA ALA A 250 -16.60 -2.49 -5.05
C ALA A 250 -17.51 -1.34 -5.52
N PHE A 251 -17.17 -0.69 -6.64
CA PHE A 251 -18.01 0.37 -7.22
C PHE A 251 -19.39 -0.13 -7.63
N ARG A 252 -19.47 -1.30 -8.29
CA ARG A 252 -20.77 -1.89 -8.68
C ARG A 252 -21.67 -2.12 -7.47
N GLN A 253 -21.12 -2.70 -6.40
CA GLN A 253 -21.85 -2.95 -5.16
C GLN A 253 -22.34 -1.64 -4.53
N ASP A 254 -21.47 -0.65 -4.40
CA ASP A 254 -21.82 0.58 -3.70
C ASP A 254 -22.74 1.49 -4.52
N ILE A 255 -22.55 1.61 -5.84
CA ILE A 255 -23.45 2.35 -6.73
C ILE A 255 -24.84 1.70 -6.74
N THR A 256 -24.90 0.36 -6.81
CA THR A 256 -26.17 -0.37 -6.70
C THR A 256 -26.89 -0.03 -5.41
N ARG A 257 -26.18 -0.14 -4.27
CA ARG A 257 -26.72 0.14 -2.95
C ARG A 257 -27.22 1.58 -2.80
N VAL A 258 -26.49 2.55 -3.32
CA VAL A 258 -26.73 3.98 -3.09
C VAL A 258 -27.74 4.57 -4.07
N PHE A 259 -27.69 4.22 -5.35
CA PHE A 259 -28.51 4.84 -6.39
C PHE A 259 -29.66 3.97 -6.89
N PHE A 260 -29.52 2.66 -6.83
CA PHE A 260 -30.48 1.72 -7.45
C PHE A 260 -31.23 0.87 -6.42
N GLY A 261 -30.79 0.81 -5.17
CA GLY A 261 -31.50 0.12 -4.10
C GLY A 261 -31.80 -1.35 -4.42
N LYS A 262 -33.08 -1.74 -4.32
CA LYS A 262 -33.57 -3.11 -4.55
C LYS A 262 -34.17 -3.31 -5.96
N LEU A 263 -33.63 -2.65 -6.99
CA LEU A 263 -34.03 -2.95 -8.37
C LEU A 263 -33.85 -4.45 -8.66
N GLU A 264 -34.74 -4.99 -9.50
CA GLU A 264 -34.61 -6.35 -10.00
C GLU A 264 -33.30 -6.53 -10.79
N SER A 265 -32.73 -7.74 -10.76
CA SER A 265 -31.41 -8.01 -11.34
C SER A 265 -31.32 -7.71 -12.84
N ASN A 266 -32.38 -7.99 -13.60
CA ASN A 266 -32.51 -7.66 -15.03
C ASN A 266 -32.43 -6.15 -15.29
N ILE A 267 -33.08 -5.32 -14.46
CA ILE A 267 -33.05 -3.86 -14.58
C ILE A 267 -31.66 -3.35 -14.21
N LEU A 268 -31.05 -3.91 -13.16
CA LEU A 268 -29.67 -3.59 -12.78
C LEU A 268 -28.69 -3.89 -13.91
N GLU A 269 -28.83 -5.02 -14.61
CA GLU A 269 -27.97 -5.35 -15.75
C GLU A 269 -28.13 -4.36 -16.90
N GLN A 270 -29.34 -3.85 -17.15
CA GLN A 270 -29.55 -2.80 -18.14
C GLN A 270 -28.90 -1.47 -17.75
N LYS A 271 -28.80 -1.18 -16.44
CA LYS A 271 -28.17 0.04 -15.92
C LYS A 271 -26.64 0.00 -15.91
N PHE A 272 -26.04 -1.18 -15.99
CA PHE A 272 -24.59 -1.34 -15.99
C PHE A 272 -24.08 -1.85 -17.33
N ARG A 273 -23.32 -1.01 -18.04
CA ARG A 273 -22.46 -1.45 -19.15
C ARG A 273 -21.07 -1.74 -18.59
N GLN A 274 -20.43 -2.78 -19.12
CA GLN A 274 -19.07 -3.16 -18.71
C GLN A 274 -18.16 -3.25 -19.93
N LEU A 275 -16.99 -2.65 -19.82
CA LEU A 275 -15.92 -2.77 -20.79
C LEU A 275 -14.69 -3.39 -20.13
N GLU A 276 -14.20 -4.45 -20.74
CA GLU A 276 -13.02 -5.15 -20.28
C GLU A 276 -11.86 -4.87 -21.24
N LEU A 277 -10.75 -4.43 -20.66
CA LEU A 277 -9.51 -4.19 -21.36
C LEU A 277 -8.49 -5.27 -20.96
N THR A 278 -7.57 -5.57 -21.86
CA THR A 278 -6.47 -6.52 -21.66
C THR A 278 -5.17 -5.85 -22.03
N GLY A 279 -4.12 -6.03 -21.24
CA GLY A 279 -2.77 -5.65 -21.66
C GLY A 279 -2.53 -4.15 -21.83
N LEU A 280 -3.22 -3.29 -21.07
CA LEU A 280 -2.92 -1.86 -21.00
C LEU A 280 -1.58 -1.62 -20.29
N ALA A 281 -0.49 -1.81 -21.02
CA ALA A 281 0.84 -1.46 -20.55
C ALA A 281 1.01 0.07 -20.46
N PRO A 282 1.85 0.57 -19.54
CA PRO A 282 2.30 1.96 -19.56
C PRO A 282 2.91 2.29 -20.92
N SER A 283 2.50 3.42 -21.52
CA SER A 283 3.04 3.91 -22.78
C SER A 283 3.23 5.42 -22.72
N LEU A 284 4.41 5.87 -23.16
CA LEU A 284 4.71 7.28 -23.38
C LEU A 284 4.16 7.78 -24.73
N ASP A 285 3.76 6.86 -25.62
CA ASP A 285 3.12 7.24 -26.88
C ASP A 285 1.77 7.91 -26.57
N LYS A 286 1.51 9.01 -27.27
CA LYS A 286 0.26 9.76 -27.19
C LYS A 286 -0.77 9.31 -28.24
N ARG A 287 -0.35 8.50 -29.22
CA ARG A 287 -1.25 7.93 -30.22
C ARG A 287 -2.13 6.88 -29.56
N LEU A 288 -3.41 6.89 -29.94
CA LEU A 288 -4.31 5.81 -29.55
C LEU A 288 -3.90 4.53 -30.27
N THR A 289 -3.81 3.46 -29.50
CA THR A 289 -3.79 2.09 -30.00
C THR A 289 -5.14 1.73 -30.64
N PRO A 290 -5.20 0.70 -31.49
CA PRO A 290 -6.47 0.21 -32.03
C PRO A 290 -7.49 -0.12 -30.93
N GLU A 291 -7.05 -0.68 -29.81
CA GLU A 291 -7.91 -0.99 -28.66
C GLU A 291 -8.46 0.28 -28.01
N GLU A 292 -7.65 1.34 -27.88
CA GLU A 292 -8.09 2.63 -27.35
C GLU A 292 -9.03 3.37 -28.33
N GLN A 293 -8.81 3.22 -29.64
CA GLN A 293 -9.69 3.76 -30.66
C GLN A 293 -11.06 3.06 -30.62
N HIS A 294 -11.07 1.73 -30.50
CA HIS A 294 -12.30 0.97 -30.33
C HIS A 294 -13.04 1.33 -29.04
N LEU A 295 -12.30 1.52 -27.93
CA LEU A 295 -12.85 2.07 -26.69
C LEU A 295 -13.51 3.43 -26.93
N ARG A 296 -12.85 4.35 -27.63
CA ARG A 296 -13.41 5.67 -27.95
C ARG A 296 -14.75 5.57 -28.67
N GLU A 297 -14.80 4.78 -29.74
CA GLU A 297 -15.99 4.60 -30.57
C GLU A 297 -17.16 4.03 -29.76
N ARG A 298 -16.89 2.99 -28.94
CA ARG A 298 -17.92 2.41 -28.07
C ARG A 298 -18.40 3.36 -26.98
N MET A 299 -17.50 4.15 -26.40
CA MET A 299 -17.88 5.16 -25.40
C MET A 299 -18.75 6.24 -26.02
N ASP A 300 -18.45 6.68 -27.24
CA ASP A 300 -19.25 7.68 -27.95
C ASP A 300 -20.68 7.16 -28.21
N GLU A 301 -20.80 5.93 -28.72
CA GLU A 301 -22.09 5.26 -28.93
C GLU A 301 -22.90 5.15 -27.62
N TRP A 302 -22.29 4.65 -26.55
CA TRP A 302 -22.99 4.44 -25.27
C TRP A 302 -23.37 5.74 -24.56
N LEU A 303 -22.54 6.79 -24.68
CA LEU A 303 -22.85 8.09 -24.12
C LEU A 303 -23.94 8.81 -24.93
N ALA A 304 -23.95 8.65 -26.26
CA ALA A 304 -25.03 9.15 -27.11
C ALA A 304 -26.37 8.47 -26.79
N ALA A 305 -26.39 7.12 -26.75
CA ALA A 305 -27.60 6.36 -26.46
C ALA A 305 -28.23 6.74 -25.10
N ALA A 306 -27.41 6.93 -24.05
CA ALA A 306 -27.94 7.31 -22.74
C ALA A 306 -28.45 8.75 -22.66
N ALA A 307 -27.84 9.66 -23.42
CA ALA A 307 -28.33 11.03 -23.54
C ALA A 307 -29.71 11.07 -24.22
N ASP A 308 -29.93 10.22 -25.23
CA ASP A 308 -31.21 10.09 -25.93
C ASP A 308 -32.29 9.43 -25.06
N GLU A 309 -31.95 8.34 -24.34
CA GLU A 309 -32.89 7.61 -23.49
C GLU A 309 -33.31 8.39 -22.23
N THR A 310 -32.38 9.17 -21.65
CA THR A 310 -32.62 9.89 -20.40
C THR A 310 -32.01 11.30 -20.42
N PRO A 311 -32.63 12.24 -21.16
CA PRO A 311 -32.13 13.61 -21.27
C PRO A 311 -31.96 14.28 -19.90
N GLY A 312 -30.81 14.95 -19.71
CA GLY A 312 -30.50 15.72 -18.50
C GLY A 312 -30.07 14.88 -17.27
N ARG A 313 -29.75 13.60 -17.46
CA ARG A 313 -29.12 12.74 -16.45
C ARG A 313 -27.73 12.32 -16.90
N ASP A 314 -26.76 12.41 -16.00
CA ASP A 314 -25.39 12.00 -16.34
C ASP A 314 -25.24 10.48 -16.38
N THR A 315 -24.29 10.03 -17.19
CA THR A 315 -23.71 8.69 -17.13
C THR A 315 -22.53 8.68 -16.16
N LEU A 316 -22.51 7.74 -15.21
CA LEU A 316 -21.30 7.52 -14.41
C LEU A 316 -20.32 6.66 -15.20
N VAL A 317 -19.11 7.13 -15.43
CA VAL A 317 -18.05 6.36 -16.08
C VAL A 317 -16.98 6.02 -15.04
N VAL A 318 -16.92 4.76 -14.64
CA VAL A 318 -16.02 4.29 -13.58
C VAL A 318 -14.74 3.72 -14.18
N LEU A 319 -13.61 4.31 -13.80
CA LEU A 319 -12.26 3.91 -14.16
C LEU A 319 -11.67 3.06 -13.05
N ALA A 320 -12.01 1.78 -13.03
CA ALA A 320 -11.55 0.85 -12.00
C ALA A 320 -10.16 0.30 -12.33
N MET A 321 -9.12 1.15 -12.38
CA MET A 321 -7.78 0.72 -12.79
C MET A 321 -6.68 1.60 -12.18
N LEU A 322 -5.43 1.17 -12.28
CA LEU A 322 -4.26 1.91 -11.81
C LEU A 322 -3.98 3.16 -12.67
N THR A 323 -3.06 4.02 -12.20
CA THR A 323 -2.77 5.35 -12.76
C THR A 323 -2.58 5.38 -14.27
N GLU A 324 -1.64 4.61 -14.79
CA GLU A 324 -1.28 4.70 -16.21
C GLU A 324 -2.37 4.13 -17.14
N PRO A 325 -2.95 2.94 -16.87
CA PRO A 325 -4.13 2.48 -17.60
C PRO A 325 -5.28 3.50 -17.60
N ALA A 326 -5.56 4.15 -16.46
CA ALA A 326 -6.64 5.13 -16.40
C ALA A 326 -6.35 6.39 -17.21
N ARG A 327 -5.10 6.88 -17.18
CA ARG A 327 -4.67 8.01 -18.01
C ARG A 327 -4.77 7.72 -19.50
N ARG A 328 -4.50 6.47 -19.90
CA ARG A 328 -4.69 6.01 -21.27
C ARG A 328 -6.17 6.01 -21.66
N VAL A 329 -7.03 5.46 -20.81
CA VAL A 329 -8.49 5.49 -21.01
C VAL A 329 -9.01 6.92 -21.09
N LEU A 330 -8.61 7.82 -20.18
CA LEU A 330 -9.02 9.23 -20.20
C LEU A 330 -8.68 9.91 -21.53
N ARG A 331 -7.48 9.70 -22.07
CA ARG A 331 -7.06 10.23 -23.38
C ARG A 331 -7.86 9.65 -24.54
N ALA A 332 -8.33 8.42 -24.38
CA ALA A 332 -9.15 7.75 -25.38
C ALA A 332 -10.61 8.23 -25.36
N LEU A 333 -11.14 8.75 -24.25
CA LEU A 333 -12.53 9.20 -24.17
C LEU A 333 -12.84 10.31 -25.20
N PRO A 334 -14.06 10.31 -25.78
CA PRO A 334 -14.45 11.31 -26.77
C PRO A 334 -14.63 12.70 -26.12
N PRO A 335 -14.43 13.80 -26.86
CA PRO A 335 -14.63 15.16 -26.33
C PRO A 335 -16.03 15.40 -25.77
N ALA A 336 -17.08 14.83 -26.38
CA ALA A 336 -18.48 14.96 -25.94
C ALA A 336 -18.77 14.38 -24.54
N THR A 337 -17.79 13.69 -23.94
CA THR A 337 -17.91 13.15 -22.57
C THR A 337 -18.18 14.26 -21.54
N HIS A 338 -17.69 15.49 -21.75
CA HIS A 338 -17.78 16.57 -20.76
C HIS A 338 -19.20 16.98 -20.38
N GLU A 339 -20.15 16.87 -21.31
CA GLU A 339 -21.55 17.27 -21.10
C GLU A 339 -22.42 16.13 -20.55
N ARG A 340 -21.96 14.88 -20.67
CA ARG A 340 -22.81 13.68 -20.55
C ARG A 340 -22.36 12.72 -19.46
N ALA A 341 -21.18 12.91 -18.91
CA ALA A 341 -20.59 11.96 -18.00
C ALA A 341 -19.92 12.59 -16.77
N LEU A 342 -19.96 11.83 -15.68
CA LEU A 342 -19.16 12.05 -14.49
C LEU A 342 -18.18 10.89 -14.34
N LEU A 343 -16.88 11.18 -14.32
CA LEU A 343 -15.83 10.18 -14.21
C LEU A 343 -15.57 9.86 -12.75
N LEU A 344 -15.53 8.57 -12.41
CA LEU A 344 -15.25 8.08 -11.06
C LEU A 344 -14.01 7.20 -11.05
N ALA A 345 -13.12 7.36 -10.08
CA ALA A 345 -11.92 6.53 -9.95
C ALA A 345 -11.55 6.24 -8.49
N GLY A 346 -10.77 5.18 -8.26
CA GLY A 346 -10.16 4.89 -6.96
C GLY A 346 -8.92 5.75 -6.72
N ASP A 347 -7.94 5.21 -5.99
CA ASP A 347 -6.59 5.77 -5.82
C ASP A 347 -5.75 5.61 -7.09
N THR A 348 -6.25 6.21 -8.15
CA THR A 348 -5.76 6.00 -9.50
C THR A 348 -4.83 7.14 -9.88
N PHE A 349 -5.11 8.38 -9.52
CA PHE A 349 -4.34 9.51 -10.01
C PHE A 349 -3.30 9.96 -8.99
N ALA A 350 -2.04 9.57 -9.20
CA ALA A 350 -0.92 10.01 -8.37
C ALA A 350 -0.98 11.52 -8.09
N PRO A 351 -0.56 11.97 -6.89
CA PRO A 351 -0.91 13.27 -6.36
C PRO A 351 -0.59 14.37 -7.36
N TYR A 352 -1.64 15.08 -7.77
CA TYR A 352 -1.49 16.48 -8.11
C TYR A 352 -0.87 17.15 -6.87
N GLN A 353 0.39 17.60 -6.95
CA GLN A 353 1.07 18.30 -5.86
C GLN A 353 0.93 19.81 -6.12
N PRO A 354 -0.15 20.44 -5.63
CA PRO A 354 -0.52 21.79 -6.04
C PRO A 354 0.57 22.81 -5.74
N ALA A 355 1.21 22.65 -4.58
CA ALA A 355 2.11 23.65 -4.05
C ALA A 355 3.60 23.39 -4.39
N ALA A 356 3.96 22.23 -4.96
CA ALA A 356 5.35 21.95 -5.35
C ALA A 356 5.59 22.16 -6.85
N SER A 357 4.56 21.99 -7.68
CA SER A 357 4.67 22.23 -9.10
C SER A 357 3.99 23.53 -9.47
N LYS A 358 4.78 24.55 -9.85
CA LYS A 358 4.30 25.76 -10.56
C LYS A 358 3.53 25.45 -11.85
N HIS A 359 3.50 24.18 -12.26
CA HIS A 359 2.81 23.68 -13.42
C HIS A 359 1.89 22.54 -12.99
N PRO A 360 0.59 22.61 -13.26
CA PRO A 360 -0.28 21.48 -13.01
C PRO A 360 0.20 20.23 -13.74
N ALA A 361 -0.11 19.06 -13.18
CA ALA A 361 0.14 17.82 -13.88
C ALA A 361 -0.56 17.89 -15.25
N PRO A 362 0.15 17.73 -16.39
CA PRO A 362 -0.40 18.04 -17.72
C PRO A 362 -1.72 17.33 -18.02
N TRP A 363 -1.92 16.13 -17.47
CA TRP A 363 -3.12 15.33 -17.67
C TRP A 363 -4.40 15.96 -17.08
N VAL A 364 -4.30 16.83 -16.06
CA VAL A 364 -5.47 17.49 -15.46
C VAL A 364 -6.13 18.44 -16.48
N THR A 365 -5.31 19.08 -17.30
CA THR A 365 -5.75 20.00 -18.36
C THR A 365 -6.28 19.27 -19.60
N GLU A 366 -6.17 17.95 -19.63
CA GLU A 366 -6.65 17.07 -20.70
C GLU A 366 -7.90 16.28 -20.25
N LEU A 367 -8.49 16.62 -19.09
CA LEU A 367 -9.67 15.90 -18.58
C LEU A 367 -10.88 16.11 -19.49
N PRO A 368 -11.48 15.03 -20.03
CA PRO A 368 -12.60 15.12 -20.95
C PRO A 368 -13.94 15.31 -20.22
N ALA A 369 -13.97 15.27 -18.88
CA ALA A 369 -15.14 15.49 -18.04
C ALA A 369 -14.73 15.70 -16.57
N ARG A 370 -15.70 16.07 -15.73
CA ARG A 370 -15.51 16.14 -14.26
C ARG A 370 -15.08 14.78 -13.73
N LEU A 371 -14.05 14.77 -12.90
CA LEU A 371 -13.47 13.56 -12.32
C LEU A 371 -13.53 13.60 -10.80
N ILE A 372 -14.18 12.61 -10.21
CA ILE A 372 -14.18 12.35 -8.78
C ILE A 372 -13.28 11.13 -8.51
N SER A 373 -12.26 11.30 -7.68
CA SER A 373 -11.30 10.23 -7.37
C SER A 373 -11.01 10.17 -5.88
N PHE A 374 -10.82 8.97 -5.35
CA PHE A 374 -10.26 8.82 -4.01
C PHE A 374 -8.74 8.95 -4.05
N GLN A 375 -8.14 9.49 -2.99
CA GLN A 375 -6.70 9.57 -2.84
C GLN A 375 -6.25 9.31 -1.41
N HIS A 376 -5.35 8.35 -1.20
CA HIS A 376 -4.80 8.11 0.14
C HIS A 376 -3.42 8.70 0.40
N GLN A 377 -2.72 9.10 -0.66
CA GLN A 377 -1.32 9.52 -0.58
C GLN A 377 -1.12 11.03 -0.42
N PHE A 378 -2.20 11.83 -0.39
CA PHE A 378 -2.08 13.26 -0.14
C PHE A 378 -1.54 13.53 1.26
N ALA A 379 -0.50 14.38 1.33
CA ALA A 379 -0.11 15.03 2.57
C ALA A 379 -1.26 15.91 3.07
N THR A 380 -1.27 16.19 4.37
CA THR A 380 -2.30 17.01 5.00
C THR A 380 -2.43 18.37 4.28
N PRO A 381 -3.65 18.81 3.88
CA PRO A 381 -3.84 20.08 3.21
C PRO A 381 -3.26 21.24 4.02
N GLY A 382 -2.46 22.09 3.37
CA GLY A 382 -1.76 23.20 4.01
C GLY A 382 -0.32 22.92 4.43
N GLU A 383 0.16 21.67 4.34
CA GLU A 383 1.60 21.43 4.34
C GLU A 383 2.17 21.93 3.01
N GLU A 384 3.02 22.96 3.06
CA GLU A 384 3.87 23.27 1.91
C GLU A 384 4.65 22.00 1.57
N PRO A 385 4.54 21.47 0.34
CA PRO A 385 5.32 20.36 -0.11
C PRO A 385 6.76 20.87 -0.21
N GLY A 386 7.50 20.76 0.90
CA GLY A 386 8.93 20.98 0.90
C GLY A 386 9.51 20.08 -0.18
N HIS A 387 10.02 20.72 -1.24
CA HIS A 387 10.65 20.14 -2.44
C HIS A 387 10.91 18.63 -2.41
N GLY A 388 9.88 17.78 -2.57
CA GLY A 388 10.02 16.33 -2.57
C GLY A 388 10.84 15.73 -1.42
N THR A 389 10.95 16.39 -0.25
CA THR A 389 11.80 15.93 0.86
C THR A 389 11.07 15.04 1.84
N ARG A 390 9.75 15.19 1.98
CA ARG A 390 8.97 14.38 2.93
C ARG A 390 8.55 13.05 2.30
N PRO A 391 8.78 11.92 2.98
CA PRO A 391 8.40 10.63 2.48
C PRO A 391 6.87 10.44 2.51
N PRO A 392 6.31 9.52 1.70
CA PRO A 392 4.87 9.30 1.62
C PRO A 392 4.30 8.96 2.99
N LEU A 393 3.14 9.55 3.30
CA LEU A 393 2.52 9.47 4.63
C LEU A 393 2.31 8.03 5.12
N LEU A 394 1.96 7.12 4.22
CA LEU A 394 1.80 5.69 4.56
C LEU A 394 3.10 5.05 5.08
N TRP A 395 4.25 5.40 4.51
CA TRP A 395 5.54 4.88 4.98
C TRP A 395 5.90 5.43 6.35
N ARG A 396 5.63 6.72 6.58
CA ARG A 396 5.80 7.35 7.90
C ARG A 396 4.94 6.66 8.94
N GLU A 397 3.69 6.37 8.63
CA GLU A 397 2.78 5.65 9.54
C GLU A 397 3.30 4.25 9.89
N ILE A 398 3.71 3.46 8.90
CA ILE A 398 4.24 2.12 9.11
C ILE A 398 5.51 2.16 9.94
N VAL A 399 6.45 3.03 9.58
CA VAL A 399 7.74 3.15 10.28
C VAL A 399 7.54 3.61 11.72
N SER A 400 6.78 4.68 11.95
CA SER A 400 6.54 5.20 13.30
C SER A 400 5.79 4.20 14.17
N ALA A 401 4.71 3.59 13.67
CA ALA A 401 3.97 2.60 14.45
C ALA A 401 4.85 1.39 14.81
N THR A 402 5.67 0.92 13.86
CA THR A 402 6.57 -0.22 14.09
C THR A 402 7.67 0.14 15.08
N LEU A 403 8.36 1.27 14.91
CA LEU A 403 9.46 1.67 15.78
C LEU A 403 8.97 1.98 17.20
N LEU A 404 7.88 2.74 17.36
CA LEU A 404 7.31 3.03 18.69
C LEU A 404 6.87 1.77 19.42
N SER A 405 6.33 0.77 18.71
CA SER A 405 5.97 -0.52 19.30
C SER A 405 7.22 -1.29 19.77
N LEU A 406 8.26 -1.32 18.93
CA LEU A 406 9.53 -1.96 19.29
C LEU A 406 10.25 -1.26 20.44
N GLU A 407 10.24 0.07 20.48
CA GLU A 407 10.76 0.87 21.57
C GLU A 407 10.04 0.57 22.89
N GLN A 408 8.71 0.47 22.85
CA GLN A 408 7.91 0.12 24.03
C GLN A 408 8.24 -1.28 24.55
N LEU A 409 8.33 -2.27 23.66
CA LEU A 409 8.74 -3.63 24.02
C LEU A 409 10.15 -3.63 24.64
N ALA A 410 11.10 -2.92 24.03
CA ALA A 410 12.47 -2.82 24.53
C ALA A 410 12.55 -2.12 25.89
N ALA A 411 11.83 -1.01 26.08
CA ALA A 411 11.78 -0.27 27.34
C ALA A 411 11.16 -1.09 28.48
N ALA A 412 10.18 -1.94 28.16
CA ALA A 412 9.58 -2.88 29.10
C ALA A 412 10.44 -4.14 29.36
N GLY A 413 11.61 -4.26 28.73
CA GLY A 413 12.44 -5.47 28.81
C GLY A 413 11.78 -6.71 28.20
N ARG A 414 10.72 -6.53 27.39
CA ARG A 414 10.02 -7.63 26.71
C ARG A 414 10.82 -8.09 25.50
N PRO A 415 10.87 -9.40 25.22
CA PRO A 415 11.58 -9.90 24.05
C PRO A 415 10.91 -9.40 22.76
N ILE A 416 11.72 -8.87 21.84
CA ILE A 416 11.24 -8.47 20.51
C ILE A 416 11.00 -9.74 19.68
N ARG A 417 9.72 -10.12 19.56
CA ARG A 417 9.23 -11.27 18.81
C ARG A 417 8.06 -10.85 17.90
N PRO A 418 7.80 -11.56 16.80
CA PRO A 418 6.70 -11.23 15.89
C PRO A 418 5.35 -11.08 16.60
N GLN A 419 4.98 -12.05 17.45
CA GLN A 419 3.70 -12.00 18.17
C GLN A 419 3.62 -10.80 19.12
N ALA A 420 4.70 -10.50 19.85
CA ALA A 420 4.72 -9.36 20.76
C ALA A 420 4.57 -8.02 20.01
N LEU A 421 5.16 -7.90 18.81
CA LEU A 421 4.98 -6.74 17.95
C LEU A 421 3.54 -6.66 17.40
N PHE A 422 2.95 -7.81 17.01
CA PHE A 422 1.55 -7.87 16.57
C PHE A 422 0.60 -7.36 17.65
N ASP A 423 0.73 -7.90 18.87
CA ASP A 423 -0.11 -7.55 20.00
C ASP A 423 -0.01 -6.06 20.33
N GLU A 424 1.21 -5.51 20.30
CA GLU A 424 1.46 -4.09 20.54
C GLU A 424 0.79 -3.21 19.46
N LEU A 425 0.93 -3.57 18.19
CA LEU A 425 0.32 -2.83 17.07
C LEU A 425 -1.23 -2.89 17.10
N GLN A 426 -1.81 -4.02 17.51
CA GLN A 426 -3.27 -4.19 17.59
C GLN A 426 -3.89 -3.51 18.82
N GLN A 427 -3.25 -3.62 19.98
CA GLN A 427 -3.80 -3.11 21.24
C GLN A 427 -3.69 -1.60 21.35
N ARG A 428 -2.65 -1.02 20.74
CA ARG A 428 -2.42 0.41 20.81
C ARG A 428 -3.45 1.16 19.97
N ARG A 429 -4.23 2.01 20.63
CA ARG A 429 -4.91 3.11 19.96
C ARG A 429 -3.88 4.20 19.76
N TRP A 430 -3.55 4.46 18.51
CA TRP A 430 -2.61 5.51 18.16
C TRP A 430 -3.39 6.81 18.06
N GLU A 431 -3.16 7.72 18.99
CA GLU A 431 -3.81 9.03 18.97
C GLU A 431 -3.12 9.95 17.95
N GLN A 432 -3.83 11.00 17.51
CA GLN A 432 -3.24 12.00 16.62
C GLN A 432 -2.05 12.65 17.33
N GLY A 433 -0.85 12.46 16.77
CA GLY A 433 0.42 12.88 17.39
C GLY A 433 1.35 11.71 17.71
N ASP A 434 0.82 10.52 18.04
CA ASP A 434 1.63 9.31 18.24
C ASP A 434 2.23 8.83 16.91
N VAL A 435 1.37 8.76 15.88
CA VAL A 435 1.77 8.46 14.49
C VAL A 435 1.66 9.75 13.68
N ARG A 436 2.32 10.80 14.19
CA ARG A 436 2.56 12.18 13.71
C ARG A 436 1.47 12.97 12.95
N GLU A 437 0.38 12.39 12.48
CA GLU A 437 -0.62 13.07 11.63
C GLU A 437 -2.03 12.48 11.73
N ARG A 438 -2.18 11.17 11.95
CA ARG A 438 -3.49 10.49 11.93
C ARG A 438 -3.61 9.44 13.03
N SER A 439 -4.86 9.12 13.35
CA SER A 439 -5.15 7.96 14.18
C SER A 439 -4.87 6.68 13.40
N LEU A 440 -4.40 5.67 14.13
CA LEU A 440 -4.19 4.33 13.61
C LEU A 440 -4.84 3.36 14.59
N ALA A 441 -5.65 2.45 14.06
CA ALA A 441 -6.27 1.37 14.78
C ALA A 441 -6.54 0.24 13.79
N PHE A 442 -6.60 -1.00 14.28
CA PHE A 442 -6.90 -2.17 13.46
C PHE A 442 -8.09 -2.93 14.05
N ASP A 443 -8.91 -3.52 13.19
CA ASP A 443 -9.93 -4.48 13.62
C ASP A 443 -9.29 -5.85 13.88
N THR A 444 -10.11 -6.81 14.31
CA THR A 444 -9.65 -8.18 14.59
C THR A 444 -9.16 -8.93 13.36
N ALA A 445 -9.55 -8.51 12.15
CA ALA A 445 -9.03 -9.07 10.91
C ALA A 445 -7.69 -8.44 10.49
N GLY A 446 -7.28 -7.36 11.16
CA GLY A 446 -6.08 -6.58 10.84
C GLY A 446 -6.34 -5.48 9.80
N GLU A 447 -7.60 -5.13 9.56
CA GLU A 447 -7.96 -4.00 8.70
C GLU A 447 -7.83 -2.68 9.46
N ARG A 448 -7.27 -1.64 8.84
CA ARG A 448 -7.27 -0.31 9.44
C ARG A 448 -8.69 0.22 9.68
N VAL A 449 -8.93 0.68 10.90
CA VAL A 449 -10.17 1.33 11.36
C VAL A 449 -9.94 2.84 11.51
N GLY A 450 -10.97 3.63 11.20
CA GLY A 450 -10.94 5.11 11.21
C GLY A 450 -11.48 5.68 9.90
N ASP A 451 -11.88 6.95 9.86
CA ASP A 451 -12.31 7.64 8.64
C ASP A 451 -11.41 8.86 8.31
N ASP A 452 -10.34 9.05 9.06
CA ASP A 452 -9.38 10.15 8.93
C ASP A 452 -8.36 9.96 7.80
N TYR A 453 -8.56 8.95 6.96
CA TYR A 453 -7.58 8.55 5.96
C TYR A 453 -8.11 8.67 4.55
N GLY A 454 -7.43 9.55 3.82
CA GLY A 454 -7.64 9.79 2.41
C GLY A 454 -8.63 10.93 2.16
N TYR A 455 -8.71 11.28 0.89
CA TYR A 455 -9.44 12.43 0.42
C TYR A 455 -10.26 12.05 -0.80
N VAL A 456 -11.39 12.72 -0.97
CA VAL A 456 -12.07 12.74 -2.27
C VAL A 456 -11.58 13.98 -3.00
N LEU A 457 -10.99 13.75 -4.18
CA LEU A 457 -10.69 14.78 -5.15
C LEU A 457 -11.89 14.98 -6.05
N ASP A 458 -12.25 16.23 -6.27
CA ASP A 458 -13.23 16.66 -7.24
C ASP A 458 -12.57 17.64 -8.19
N LEU A 459 -12.27 17.14 -9.40
CA LEU A 459 -11.60 17.83 -10.47
C LEU A 459 -12.63 18.25 -11.51
N GLN A 460 -12.88 19.55 -11.61
CA GLN A 460 -13.79 20.11 -12.60
C GLN A 460 -13.01 20.64 -13.80
N PRO A 461 -13.25 20.14 -15.02
CA PRO A 461 -12.70 20.73 -16.23
C PRO A 461 -13.33 22.12 -16.48
N GLY A 462 -12.58 22.98 -17.17
CA GLY A 462 -13.02 24.31 -17.59
C GLY A 462 -11.82 25.19 -17.94
N PRO A 463 -12.02 26.48 -18.28
CA PRO A 463 -10.94 27.42 -18.56
C PRO A 463 -9.94 27.57 -17.40
N LEU A 464 -10.42 27.29 -16.20
CA LEU A 464 -9.63 27.10 -15.00
C LEU A 464 -10.10 25.79 -14.36
N ALA A 465 -9.25 24.77 -14.38
CA ALA A 465 -9.62 23.50 -13.76
C ALA A 465 -9.66 23.70 -12.24
N VAL A 466 -10.78 23.39 -11.59
CA VAL A 466 -10.92 23.55 -10.14
C VAL A 466 -10.68 22.21 -9.48
N LEU A 467 -9.75 22.18 -8.53
CA LEU A 467 -9.51 21.02 -7.70
C LEU A 467 -10.04 21.30 -6.28
N ARG A 468 -10.95 20.44 -5.82
CA ARG A 468 -11.43 20.45 -4.44
C ARG A 468 -11.05 19.17 -3.73
N VAL A 469 -10.58 19.32 -2.50
CA VAL A 469 -10.17 18.22 -1.63
C VAL A 469 -11.11 18.17 -0.43
N TYR A 470 -11.70 17.00 -0.21
CA TYR A 470 -12.60 16.72 0.92
C TYR A 470 -12.02 15.62 1.78
N THR A 471 -12.19 15.72 3.10
CA THR A 471 -11.85 14.61 4.01
C THR A 471 -12.84 13.46 3.82
N SER A 472 -12.35 12.23 3.87
CA SER A 472 -13.24 11.07 3.86
C SER A 472 -14.23 11.12 5.03
N GLY A 473 -15.48 10.73 4.76
CA GLY A 473 -16.56 10.73 5.76
C GLY A 473 -17.39 12.02 5.89
N ARG A 474 -17.09 13.11 5.16
CA ARG A 474 -17.85 14.38 5.20
C ARG A 474 -17.89 15.09 3.83
N ALA A 475 -18.82 14.71 2.96
CA ALA A 475 -18.82 15.15 1.56
C ALA A 475 -19.86 16.23 1.20
N ALA A 476 -21.18 15.97 1.28
CA ALA A 476 -22.18 16.98 0.84
C ALA A 476 -22.22 18.22 1.73
N GLY A 477 -22.15 19.39 1.09
CA GLY A 477 -22.57 20.67 1.69
C GLY A 477 -21.60 21.30 2.69
N LYS A 478 -20.42 20.72 2.89
CA LYS A 478 -19.34 21.33 3.69
C LYS A 478 -18.29 21.94 2.77
N ARG A 479 -17.63 23.00 3.24
CA ARG A 479 -16.52 23.63 2.52
C ARG A 479 -15.40 22.60 2.30
N PRO A 480 -14.77 22.57 1.12
CA PRO A 480 -13.60 21.73 0.91
C PRO A 480 -12.53 22.09 1.93
N VAL A 481 -11.75 21.10 2.37
CA VAL A 481 -10.62 21.37 3.27
C VAL A 481 -9.49 22.10 2.56
N TRP A 482 -9.48 22.01 1.23
CA TRP A 482 -8.61 22.77 0.36
C TRP A 482 -9.20 22.85 -1.05
N GLU A 483 -9.08 24.02 -1.66
CA GLU A 483 -9.56 24.33 -3.00
C GLU A 483 -8.48 25.13 -3.72
N ASP A 484 -8.24 24.80 -4.98
CA ASP A 484 -7.27 25.48 -5.83
C ASP A 484 -7.75 25.55 -7.27
N THR A 485 -7.24 26.56 -7.96
CA THR A 485 -7.62 26.88 -9.33
C THR A 485 -6.41 26.74 -10.22
N ILE A 486 -6.52 25.83 -11.17
CA ILE A 486 -5.43 25.40 -12.03
C ILE A 486 -5.53 26.14 -13.35
N PRO A 487 -4.56 27.01 -13.71
CA PRO A 487 -4.56 27.66 -15.00
C PRO A 487 -4.41 26.60 -16.10
N VAL A 488 -5.34 26.64 -17.06
CA VAL A 488 -5.29 25.77 -18.23
C VAL A 488 -4.38 26.41 -19.29
N PRO A 489 -3.34 25.72 -19.77
CA PRO A 489 -2.48 26.23 -20.84
C PRO A 489 -3.30 26.47 -22.12
N SER A 490 -3.06 27.62 -22.76
CA SER A 490 -3.60 27.91 -24.10
C SER A 490 -3.22 26.80 -25.09
N GLY A 491 -4.17 26.36 -25.90
CA GLY A 491 -4.05 25.29 -26.89
C GLY A 491 -4.35 23.87 -26.40
N SER A 492 -4.64 23.70 -25.10
CA SER A 492 -5.08 22.41 -24.52
C SER A 492 -6.47 22.01 -25.02
N LEU A 493 -6.91 20.76 -24.75
CA LEU A 493 -8.26 20.31 -25.11
C LEU A 493 -9.33 21.22 -24.45
N LEU A 494 -9.10 21.62 -23.20
CA LEU A 494 -9.99 22.48 -22.44
C LEU A 494 -10.00 23.95 -22.90
N ASP A 495 -8.98 24.41 -23.62
CA ASP A 495 -8.97 25.73 -24.25
C ASP A 495 -9.73 25.74 -25.58
N ARG A 496 -10.00 24.56 -26.15
CA ARG A 496 -10.70 24.38 -27.43
C ARG A 496 -12.18 24.03 -27.28
N LEU A 497 -12.55 23.51 -26.11
CA LEU A 497 -13.93 23.31 -25.67
C LEU A 497 -14.42 24.60 -25.03
#